data_AF-A0A7V6W5N3-F1
#
_entry.id   AF-A0A7V6W5N3-F1
#
_cell.length_a   1.000
_cell.length_b   1.000
_cell.length_c   1.000
_cell.angle_alpha   90.00
_cell.angle_beta   90.00
_cell.angle_gamma   90.00
#
_symmetry.space_group_name_H-M   'P 1'
#
loop_
_entity.id
_entity.type
_entity.pdbx_description
1 polymer ?
#
loop_
_entity_poly.entity_id
_entity_poly.type
_entity_poly.pdbx_seq_one_letter_code
_entity_poly.pdbx_strand_id
1 'polypeptide(L)'
;HPPAYIPEMIRLWAEEGYEVVEGVKAERQSESVFSRWAANTFYKLFRWLGGFDLQNASDFKLLDAKVVEAWRSLSERTTFFRGLSAWLGFKRVTFQFEVGERTVGRSKWSLRNLIHLSSSAVTSFSARPLQIITILGALCVVGAIVMIIQTLVMYITKQAASGFTTVILLQLLIGGAIMISLGLIGSYIGRIYDEIKGRPRYLVSEIATSDIPFASGQKKSTSRT
;
A
#
# COMPACT_ATOMS: atom_id res chain seq x y z
N HIS A 1 -20.59 8.85 1.41
CA HIS A 1 -20.05 9.89 2.32
C HIS A 1 -21.05 11.03 2.36
N PRO A 2 -21.27 11.66 3.52
CA PRO A 2 -22.27 12.72 3.68
C PRO A 2 -21.86 13.99 2.88
N PRO A 3 -22.64 14.43 1.87
CA PRO A 3 -22.35 15.65 1.11
C PRO A 3 -22.38 16.93 1.96
N ALA A 4 -23.01 16.89 3.14
CA ALA A 4 -23.14 18.02 4.06
C ALA A 4 -21.79 18.61 4.52
N TYR A 5 -20.69 17.85 4.41
CA TYR A 5 -19.35 18.30 4.79
C TYR A 5 -18.58 19.00 3.65
N ILE A 6 -19.12 19.03 2.42
CA ILE A 6 -18.48 19.73 1.29
C ILE A 6 -18.23 21.22 1.60
N PRO A 7 -19.16 21.99 2.20
CA PRO A 7 -18.91 23.38 2.56
C PRO A 7 -17.73 23.56 3.53
N GLU A 8 -17.58 22.65 4.50
CA GLU A 8 -16.44 22.67 5.44
C GLU A 8 -15.13 22.36 4.72
N MET A 9 -15.12 21.40 3.79
CA MET A 9 -13.94 21.10 2.98
C MET A 9 -13.53 22.30 2.12
N ILE A 10 -14.50 23.02 1.55
CA ILE A 10 -14.26 24.25 0.79
C ILE A 10 -13.69 25.34 1.70
N ARG A 11 -14.20 25.50 2.93
CA ARG A 11 -13.66 26.45 3.91
C ARG A 11 -12.18 26.18 4.21
N LEU A 12 -11.85 24.93 4.52
CA LEU A 12 -10.47 24.49 4.80
C LEU A 12 -9.53 24.73 3.60
N TRP A 13 -10.03 24.53 2.38
CA TRP A 13 -9.26 24.79 1.17
C TRP A 13 -9.10 26.28 0.87
N ALA A 14 -10.20 27.04 0.85
CA ALA A 14 -10.24 28.43 0.40
C ALA A 14 -9.71 29.42 1.44
N GLU A 15 -10.04 29.23 2.72
CA GLU A 15 -9.69 30.16 3.80
C GLU A 15 -8.36 29.77 4.48
N GLU A 16 -8.15 28.47 4.74
CA GLU A 16 -6.96 27.98 5.45
C GLU A 16 -5.83 27.53 4.51
N GLY A 17 -6.10 27.49 3.20
CA GLY A 17 -5.13 27.22 2.14
C GLY A 17 -4.61 25.78 2.12
N TYR A 18 -5.36 24.81 2.66
CA TYR A 18 -4.99 23.40 2.55
C TYR A 18 -5.28 22.88 1.14
N GLU A 19 -4.32 22.16 0.56
CA GLU A 19 -4.38 21.68 -0.83
C GLU A 19 -5.00 20.27 -0.92
N VAL A 20 -4.93 19.52 0.18
CA VAL A 20 -5.53 18.19 0.32
C VAL A 20 -6.33 18.16 1.62
N VAL A 21 -7.66 18.07 1.51
CA VAL A 21 -8.56 17.97 2.67
C VAL A 21 -9.12 16.55 2.72
N GLU A 22 -8.78 15.79 3.77
CA GLU A 22 -9.16 14.40 3.92
C GLU A 22 -10.21 14.21 5.02
N GLY A 23 -11.35 13.61 4.69
CA GLY A 23 -12.36 13.27 5.68
C GLY A 23 -12.02 11.95 6.37
N VAL A 24 -11.81 11.98 7.67
CA VAL A 24 -11.56 10.80 8.50
C VAL A 24 -12.84 10.45 9.26
N LYS A 25 -13.15 9.17 9.39
CA LYS A 25 -14.32 8.76 10.19
C LYS A 25 -14.04 9.02 11.66
N ALA A 26 -14.97 9.67 12.36
CA ALA A 26 -14.94 9.70 13.82
C ALA A 26 -14.99 8.26 14.36
N GLU A 27 -14.19 7.97 15.40
CA GLU A 27 -14.11 6.64 15.98
C GLU A 27 -15.49 6.17 16.48
N ARG A 28 -15.91 4.98 16.05
CA ARG A 28 -17.07 4.30 16.64
C ARG A 28 -16.61 3.63 17.93
N GLN A 29 -17.25 3.97 19.05
CA GLN A 29 -16.96 3.43 20.38
C GLN A 29 -17.23 1.91 20.52
N SER A 30 -17.72 1.22 19.48
CA SER A 30 -18.23 -0.16 19.57
C SER A 30 -17.31 -1.23 18.93
N GLU A 31 -16.00 -1.09 18.97
CA GLU A 31 -15.08 -2.17 18.55
C GLU A 31 -14.61 -3.00 19.75
N SER A 32 -14.62 -4.33 19.59
CA SER A 32 -14.06 -5.28 20.56
C SER A 32 -12.57 -4.99 20.81
N VAL A 33 -12.10 -5.17 22.04
CA VAL A 33 -10.70 -4.93 22.43
C VAL A 33 -9.73 -5.72 21.53
N PHE A 34 -10.11 -6.94 21.14
CA PHE A 34 -9.31 -7.78 20.24
C PHE A 34 -9.27 -7.22 18.82
N SER A 35 -10.40 -6.75 18.27
CA SER A 35 -10.42 -6.16 16.92
C SER A 35 -9.62 -4.87 16.87
N ARG A 36 -9.66 -4.07 17.94
CA ARG A 36 -8.84 -2.86 18.08
C ARG A 36 -7.36 -3.18 18.13
N TRP A 37 -6.96 -4.19 18.90
CA TRP A 37 -5.56 -4.63 18.97
C TRP A 37 -5.05 -5.18 17.64
N ALA A 38 -5.82 -6.04 16.98
CA ALA A 38 -5.47 -6.61 15.68
C ALA A 38 -5.34 -5.53 14.61
N ALA A 39 -6.28 -4.58 14.58
CA ALA A 39 -6.24 -3.43 13.68
C ALA A 39 -5.00 -2.57 13.96
N ASN A 40 -4.76 -2.17 15.21
CA ASN A 40 -3.59 -1.36 15.56
C ASN A 40 -2.26 -2.04 15.21
N THR A 41 -2.14 -3.34 15.47
CA THR A 41 -0.94 -4.11 15.11
C THR A 41 -0.74 -4.15 13.59
N PHE A 42 -1.82 -4.40 12.85
CA PHE A 42 -1.79 -4.40 11.39
C PHE A 42 -1.38 -3.04 10.82
N TYR A 43 -1.95 -1.95 11.33
CA TYR A 43 -1.62 -0.60 10.88
C TYR A 43 -0.21 -0.18 11.26
N LYS A 44 0.30 -0.56 12.44
CA LYS A 44 1.70 -0.34 12.82
C LYS A 44 2.65 -1.10 11.89
N LEU A 45 2.36 -2.37 11.62
CA LEU A 45 3.14 -3.17 10.68
C LEU A 45 3.09 -2.59 9.26
N PHE A 46 1.91 -2.13 8.82
CA PHE A 46 1.74 -1.48 7.53
C PHE A 46 2.53 -0.16 7.45
N ARG A 47 2.48 0.67 8.49
CA ARG A 47 3.27 1.91 8.55
C ARG A 47 4.77 1.61 8.52
N TRP A 48 5.21 0.57 9.23
CA TRP A 48 6.61 0.15 9.24
C TRP A 48 7.05 -0.46 7.91
N LEU A 49 6.22 -1.28 7.27
CA LEU A 49 6.56 -1.90 5.99
C LEU A 49 6.42 -0.93 4.82
N GLY A 50 5.29 -0.23 4.73
CA GLY A 50 4.92 0.63 3.62
C GLY A 50 5.41 2.08 3.74
N GLY A 51 5.69 2.59 4.95
CA GLY A 51 6.14 3.98 5.16
C GLY A 51 5.02 5.02 5.19
N PHE A 52 3.75 4.62 5.03
CA PHE A 52 2.59 5.52 5.00
C PHE A 52 1.52 5.07 6.01
N ASP A 53 0.82 6.02 6.61
CA ASP A 53 -0.25 5.76 7.57
C ASP A 53 -1.62 5.65 6.87
N LEU A 54 -2.23 4.46 6.91
CA LEU A 54 -3.54 4.20 6.31
C LEU A 54 -4.70 4.26 7.32
N GLN A 55 -4.43 4.39 8.62
CA GLN A 55 -5.47 4.38 9.66
C GLN A 55 -6.58 5.38 9.40
N ASN A 56 -6.22 6.54 8.85
CA ASN A 56 -7.11 7.66 8.66
C ASN A 56 -7.38 7.98 7.18
N ALA A 57 -6.80 7.21 6.26
CA ALA A 57 -6.94 7.48 4.84
C ALA A 57 -8.32 7.03 4.32
N SER A 58 -9.16 8.00 3.98
CA SER A 58 -10.48 7.82 3.36
C SER A 58 -10.44 8.18 1.89
N ASP A 59 -11.38 7.67 1.11
CA ASP A 59 -11.54 8.07 -0.30
C ASP A 59 -12.30 9.40 -0.43
N PHE A 60 -12.86 9.92 0.66
CA PHE A 60 -13.53 11.22 0.71
C PHE A 60 -12.50 12.34 0.90
N LYS A 61 -12.09 12.95 -0.22
CA LYS A 61 -11.06 13.99 -0.26
C LYS A 61 -11.45 15.13 -1.19
N LEU A 62 -11.04 16.35 -0.84
CA LEU A 62 -10.98 17.49 -1.75
C LEU A 62 -9.51 17.69 -2.13
N LEU A 63 -9.26 17.83 -3.43
CA LEU A 63 -7.94 18.06 -3.99
C LEU A 63 -7.96 19.40 -4.73
N ASP A 64 -7.01 20.28 -4.44
CA ASP A 64 -6.78 21.48 -5.22
C ASP A 64 -6.42 21.12 -6.68
N ALA A 65 -6.75 22.01 -7.62
CA ALA A 65 -6.47 21.81 -9.04
C ALA A 65 -4.98 21.51 -9.31
N LYS A 66 -4.06 22.13 -8.57
CA LYS A 66 -2.61 21.87 -8.72
C LYS A 66 -2.22 20.46 -8.29
N VAL A 67 -2.89 19.91 -7.28
CA VAL A 67 -2.68 18.53 -6.79
C VAL A 67 -3.19 17.55 -7.84
N VAL A 68 -4.35 17.82 -8.43
CA VAL A 68 -4.90 17.02 -9.53
C VAL A 68 -3.98 17.05 -10.74
N GLU A 69 -3.40 18.19 -11.10
CA GLU A 69 -2.48 18.26 -12.23
C GLU A 69 -1.17 17.51 -11.96
N ALA A 70 -0.59 17.66 -10.76
CA ALA A 70 0.55 16.86 -10.34
C ALA A 70 0.24 15.36 -10.39
N TRP A 71 -0.96 14.95 -9.97
CA TRP A 71 -1.41 13.57 -10.09
C TRP A 71 -1.44 13.07 -11.53
N ARG A 72 -1.99 13.88 -12.45
CA ARG A 72 -2.11 13.51 -13.87
C ARG A 72 -0.76 13.30 -14.55
N SER A 73 0.30 13.91 -14.01
CA SER A 73 1.68 13.71 -14.49
C SER A 73 2.29 12.37 -14.06
N LEU A 74 1.71 11.69 -13.08
CA LEU A 74 2.22 10.40 -12.60
C LEU A 74 1.96 9.29 -13.63
N SER A 75 3.02 8.58 -13.99
CA SER A 75 2.96 7.46 -14.95
C SER A 75 2.55 6.13 -14.33
N GLU A 76 2.20 6.11 -13.04
CA GLU A 76 1.91 4.89 -12.30
C GLU A 76 0.62 4.23 -12.79
N ARG A 77 0.74 2.96 -13.20
CA ARG A 77 -0.43 2.19 -13.66
C ARG A 77 -1.24 1.66 -12.48
N THR A 78 -0.54 1.14 -11.47
CA THR A 78 -1.17 0.61 -10.27
C THR A 78 -1.43 1.75 -9.27
N THR A 79 -2.51 2.51 -9.49
CA THR A 79 -2.80 3.63 -8.59
C THR A 79 -3.39 3.17 -7.27
N PHE A 80 -2.69 3.46 -6.19
CA PHE A 80 -3.25 3.41 -4.86
C PHE A 80 -3.60 4.82 -4.42
N PHE A 81 -4.88 5.20 -4.59
CA PHE A 81 -5.32 6.59 -4.43
C PHE A 81 -4.91 7.19 -3.06
N ARG A 82 -5.06 6.41 -1.99
CA ARG A 82 -4.74 6.83 -0.62
C ARG A 82 -3.25 7.07 -0.40
N GLY A 83 -2.39 6.21 -0.96
CA GLY A 83 -0.94 6.33 -0.81
C GLY A 83 -0.36 7.42 -1.70
N LEU A 84 -0.79 7.51 -2.95
CA LEU A 84 -0.29 8.53 -3.88
C LEU A 84 -0.68 9.95 -3.48
N SER A 85 -1.91 10.14 -2.97
CA SER A 85 -2.31 11.45 -2.42
C SER A 85 -1.48 11.82 -1.20
N ALA A 86 -1.11 10.83 -0.39
CA ALA A 86 -0.19 11.01 0.73
C ALA A 86 1.24 11.35 0.27
N TRP A 87 1.73 10.67 -0.78
CA TRP A 87 3.09 10.78 -1.30
C TRP A 87 3.40 12.12 -1.98
N LEU A 88 2.42 12.73 -2.67
CA LEU A 88 2.58 14.01 -3.37
C LEU A 88 3.06 15.18 -2.49
N GLY A 89 2.97 15.07 -1.15
CA GLY A 89 3.62 16.01 -0.23
C GLY A 89 2.99 17.38 -0.06
N PHE A 90 1.86 17.66 -0.70
CA PHE A 90 1.11 18.92 -0.56
C PHE A 90 0.58 19.17 0.86
N LYS A 91 0.29 20.43 1.17
CA LYS A 91 -0.26 20.87 2.46
C LYS A 91 -1.60 20.19 2.70
N ARG A 92 -1.69 19.37 3.75
CA ARG A 92 -2.85 18.53 4.03
C ARG A 92 -3.47 18.79 5.40
N VAL A 93 -4.78 18.57 5.48
CA VAL A 93 -5.54 18.56 6.73
C VAL A 93 -6.52 17.40 6.74
N THR A 94 -6.75 16.86 7.93
CA THR A 94 -7.78 15.87 8.19
C THR A 94 -8.91 16.50 8.99
N PHE A 95 -10.16 16.27 8.60
CA PHE A 95 -11.34 16.64 9.40
C PHE A 95 -12.14 15.38 9.75
N GLN A 96 -12.83 15.39 10.88
CA GLN A 96 -13.64 14.25 11.30
C GLN A 96 -15.06 14.41 10.77
N PHE A 97 -15.62 13.33 10.22
CA PHE A 97 -17.03 13.28 9.84
C PHE A 97 -17.71 12.06 10.44
N GLU A 98 -18.98 12.23 10.79
CA GLU A 98 -19.81 11.13 11.25
C GLU A 98 -20.42 10.40 10.06
N VAL A 99 -20.24 9.09 10.01
CA VAL A 99 -20.92 8.25 9.02
C VAL A 99 -22.24 7.82 9.63
N GLY A 100 -23.34 8.37 9.12
CA GLY A 100 -24.69 7.87 9.42
C GLY A 100 -24.77 6.34 9.25
N GLU A 101 -25.66 5.69 10.00
CA GLU A 101 -25.85 4.25 9.91
C GLU A 101 -26.17 3.84 8.46
N ARG A 102 -25.55 2.75 7.99
CA ARG A 102 -25.83 2.25 6.63
C ARG A 102 -27.28 1.78 6.61
N THR A 103 -28.10 2.37 5.75
CA THR A 103 -29.50 1.98 5.56
C THR A 103 -29.67 0.64 4.83
N VAL A 104 -28.67 0.21 4.04
CA VAL A 104 -28.69 -1.08 3.31
C VAL A 104 -27.29 -1.71 3.20
N GLY A 105 -27.18 -3.01 3.53
CA GLY A 105 -26.04 -3.87 3.22
C GLY A 105 -25.10 -4.23 4.38
N ARG A 106 -24.65 -5.49 4.43
CA ARG A 106 -23.59 -5.95 5.35
C ARG A 106 -22.22 -5.46 4.86
N SER A 107 -21.28 -5.23 5.78
CA SER A 107 -19.89 -4.88 5.44
C SER A 107 -19.29 -5.91 4.48
N LYS A 108 -19.01 -5.52 3.24
CA LYS A 108 -18.31 -6.37 2.25
C LYS A 108 -16.81 -6.50 2.53
N TRP A 109 -16.31 -5.88 3.61
CA TRP A 109 -14.89 -5.90 3.94
C TRP A 109 -14.54 -7.18 4.70
N SER A 110 -14.03 -8.18 3.97
CA SER A 110 -13.49 -9.39 4.57
C SER A 110 -12.05 -9.18 5.02
N LEU A 111 -11.62 -9.90 6.06
CA LEU A 111 -10.23 -9.92 6.52
C LEU A 111 -9.25 -10.27 5.37
N ARG A 112 -9.67 -11.15 4.46
CA ARG A 112 -8.90 -11.53 3.26
C ARG A 112 -8.66 -10.35 2.31
N ASN A 113 -9.68 -9.53 2.07
CA ASN A 113 -9.55 -8.35 1.21
C ASN A 113 -8.62 -7.30 1.83
N LEU A 114 -8.64 -7.17 3.16
CA LEU A 114 -7.73 -6.29 3.90
C LEU A 114 -6.27 -6.76 3.79
N ILE A 115 -6.02 -8.07 3.97
CA ILE A 115 -4.68 -8.66 3.82
C ILE A 115 -4.17 -8.47 2.38
N HIS A 116 -5.00 -8.73 1.37
CA HIS A 116 -4.62 -8.54 -0.03
C HIS A 116 -4.35 -7.06 -0.36
N LEU A 117 -5.17 -6.14 0.13
CA LEU A 117 -4.95 -4.70 -0.07
C LEU A 117 -3.61 -4.27 0.54
N SER A 118 -3.31 -4.71 1.76
CA SER A 118 -2.10 -4.31 2.44
C SER A 118 -0.84 -5.00 1.94
N SER A 119 -0.92 -6.27 1.53
CA SER A 119 0.22 -6.91 0.84
C SER A 119 0.50 -6.20 -0.48
N SER A 120 -0.53 -5.84 -1.23
CA SER A 120 -0.38 -5.08 -2.47
C SER A 120 0.20 -3.69 -2.22
N ALA A 121 -0.30 -2.95 -1.23
CA ALA A 121 0.20 -1.61 -0.94
C ALA A 121 1.63 -1.63 -0.36
N VAL A 122 1.97 -2.56 0.53
CA VAL A 122 3.36 -2.70 1.03
C VAL A 122 4.34 -2.96 -0.13
N THR A 123 4.01 -3.89 -1.02
CA THR A 123 4.89 -4.24 -2.15
C THR A 123 4.88 -3.22 -3.29
N SER A 124 3.87 -2.34 -3.37
CA SER A 124 3.84 -1.23 -4.34
C SER A 124 4.69 -0.04 -3.89
N PHE A 125 4.77 0.19 -2.58
CA PHE A 125 5.31 1.43 -2.02
C PHE A 125 6.63 1.26 -1.27
N SER A 126 7.11 0.03 -1.10
CA SER A 126 8.29 -0.22 -0.29
C SER A 126 9.07 -1.45 -0.73
N ALA A 127 10.40 -1.30 -0.77
CA ALA A 127 11.33 -2.41 -0.94
C ALA A 127 11.70 -3.11 0.38
N ARG A 128 11.15 -2.68 1.53
CA ARG A 128 11.47 -3.27 2.85
C ARG A 128 11.24 -4.79 2.93
N PRO A 129 10.17 -5.39 2.37
CA PRO A 129 10.02 -6.84 2.37
C PRO A 129 11.19 -7.56 1.69
N LEU A 130 11.69 -6.99 0.60
CA LEU A 130 12.84 -7.54 -0.11
C LEU A 130 14.10 -7.47 0.75
N GLN A 131 14.32 -6.33 1.43
CA GLN A 131 15.44 -6.15 2.36
C GLN A 131 15.40 -7.13 3.55
N ILE A 132 14.22 -7.44 4.09
CA ILE A 132 14.07 -8.44 5.16
C ILE A 132 14.53 -9.81 4.68
N ILE A 133 14.14 -10.22 3.46
CA ILE A 133 14.60 -11.49 2.88
C ILE A 133 16.12 -11.47 2.68
N THR A 134 16.71 -10.37 2.23
CA THR A 134 18.16 -10.24 2.11
C THR A 134 18.88 -10.42 3.45
N ILE A 135 18.35 -9.82 4.53
CA ILE A 135 18.91 -9.97 5.88
C ILE A 135 18.75 -11.41 6.38
N LEU A 136 17.57 -12.03 6.20
CA LEU A 136 17.35 -13.44 6.56
C LEU A 136 18.30 -14.36 5.79
N GLY A 137 18.49 -14.12 4.49
CA GLY A 137 19.45 -14.85 3.67
C GLY A 137 20.88 -14.70 4.19
N ALA A 138 21.29 -13.48 4.57
CA ALA A 138 22.60 -13.26 5.17
C ALA A 138 22.78 -14.00 6.51
N LEU A 139 21.76 -14.03 7.36
CA LEU A 139 21.77 -14.82 8.60
C LEU A 139 21.87 -16.32 8.33
N CYS A 140 21.18 -16.82 7.30
CA CYS A 140 21.30 -18.22 6.87
C CYS A 140 22.72 -18.54 6.39
N VAL A 141 23.39 -17.63 5.68
CA VAL A 141 24.79 -17.81 5.25
C VAL A 141 25.73 -17.88 6.45
N VAL A 142 25.56 -17.00 7.45
CA VAL A 142 26.34 -17.06 8.69
C VAL A 142 26.12 -18.39 9.41
N GLY A 143 24.87 -18.84 9.53
CA GLY A 143 24.54 -20.14 10.11
C GLY A 143 25.14 -21.32 9.34
N ALA A 144 25.15 -21.24 8.00
CA ALA A 144 25.77 -22.25 7.16
C ALA A 144 27.29 -22.31 7.37
N ILE A 145 27.98 -21.18 7.51
CA ILE A 145 29.42 -21.12 7.81
C ILE A 145 29.72 -21.81 9.15
N VAL A 146 28.93 -21.55 10.19
CA VAL A 146 29.08 -22.21 11.50
C VAL A 146 28.91 -23.73 11.38
N MET A 147 27.89 -24.18 10.66
CA MET A 147 27.63 -25.61 10.43
C MET A 147 28.75 -26.27 9.62
N ILE A 148 29.32 -25.57 8.63
CA ILE A 148 30.47 -26.06 7.84
C ILE A 148 31.69 -26.24 8.75
N ILE A 149 32.01 -25.26 9.59
CA ILE A 149 33.13 -25.33 10.54
C ILE A 149 32.93 -26.50 11.50
N GLN A 150 31.75 -26.62 12.11
CA GLN A 150 31.42 -27.72 13.02
C GLN A 150 31.56 -29.09 12.34
N THR A 151 31.03 -29.23 11.12
CA THR A 151 31.10 -30.48 10.35
C THR A 151 32.55 -30.84 10.01
N LEU A 152 33.38 -29.86 9.63
CA LEU A 152 34.79 -30.07 9.32
C LEU A 152 35.58 -30.52 10.56
N VAL A 153 35.31 -29.93 11.73
CA VAL A 153 35.91 -30.35 13.00
C VAL A 153 35.52 -31.79 13.34
N MET A 154 34.24 -32.14 13.24
CA MET A 154 33.76 -33.51 13.50
C MET A 154 34.34 -34.55 12.53
N TYR A 155 34.58 -34.15 11.28
CA TYR A 155 35.25 -35.00 10.29
C TYR A 155 36.71 -35.27 10.66
N ILE A 156 37.46 -34.23 11.04
CA ILE A 156 38.87 -34.35 11.44
C ILE A 156 39.03 -35.17 12.73
N THR A 157 38.12 -35.01 13.70
CA THR A 157 38.16 -35.77 14.97
C THR A 157 37.66 -37.21 14.84
N LYS A 158 37.26 -37.66 13.64
CA LYS A 158 36.71 -39.00 13.36
C LYS A 158 35.46 -39.35 14.19
N GLN A 159 34.75 -38.34 14.72
CA GLN A 159 33.50 -38.49 15.48
C GLN A 159 32.26 -38.24 14.60
N ALA A 160 32.39 -38.38 13.29
CA ALA A 160 31.32 -38.06 12.34
C ALA A 160 30.11 -38.99 12.51
N ALA A 161 29.01 -38.46 13.04
CA ALA A 161 27.71 -39.13 13.06
C ALA A 161 27.08 -39.17 11.66
N SER A 162 26.13 -40.11 11.44
CA SER A 162 25.30 -40.16 10.22
C SER A 162 24.53 -38.84 10.03
N GLY A 163 25.05 -37.97 9.16
CA GLY A 163 24.52 -36.62 8.93
C GLY A 163 23.30 -36.57 8.01
N PHE A 164 22.75 -37.71 7.59
CA PHE A 164 21.72 -37.78 6.53
C PHE A 164 20.46 -36.98 6.88
N THR A 165 19.94 -37.13 8.10
CA THR A 165 18.75 -36.41 8.56
C THR A 165 19.00 -34.90 8.64
N THR A 166 20.15 -34.48 9.17
CA THR A 166 20.52 -33.06 9.27
C THR A 166 20.71 -32.44 7.88
N VAL A 167 21.34 -33.16 6.94
CA VAL A 167 21.53 -32.71 5.56
C VAL A 167 20.19 -32.54 4.84
N ILE A 168 19.26 -33.50 4.96
CA ILE A 168 17.93 -33.40 4.35
C ILE A 168 17.14 -32.22 4.93
N LEU A 169 17.13 -32.06 6.26
CA LEU A 169 16.42 -30.95 6.91
C LEU A 169 16.98 -29.59 6.50
N LEU A 170 18.32 -29.46 6.43
CA LEU A 170 18.95 -28.23 5.95
C LEU A 170 18.64 -27.97 4.48
N GLN A 171 18.66 -29.00 3.63
CA GLN A 171 18.35 -28.86 2.21
C GLN A 171 16.90 -28.43 1.99
N LEU A 172 15.95 -29.00 2.74
CA LEU A 172 14.55 -28.60 2.69
C LEU A 172 14.33 -27.17 3.20
N LEU A 173 15.04 -26.78 4.27
CA LEU A 173 14.96 -25.42 4.82
C LEU A 173 15.51 -24.39 3.82
N ILE A 174 16.69 -24.65 3.26
CA ILE A 174 17.34 -23.78 2.28
C ILE A 174 16.50 -23.73 0.99
N GLY A 175 16.04 -24.87 0.50
CA GLY A 175 15.18 -24.96 -0.69
C GLY A 175 13.87 -24.20 -0.50
N GLY A 176 13.22 -24.34 0.67
CA GLY A 176 12.03 -23.59 1.03
C GLY A 176 12.28 -22.08 1.07
N ALA A 177 13.39 -21.65 1.70
CA ALA A 177 13.77 -20.24 1.76
C ALA A 177 14.06 -19.65 0.37
N ILE A 178 14.71 -20.41 -0.52
CA ILE A 178 14.95 -20.01 -1.91
C ILE A 178 13.62 -19.86 -2.66
N MET A 179 12.70 -20.82 -2.53
CA MET A 179 11.39 -20.77 -3.18
C MET A 179 10.56 -19.56 -2.72
N ILE A 180 10.58 -19.25 -1.41
CA ILE A 180 9.93 -18.05 -0.86
C ILE A 180 10.57 -16.77 -1.45
N SER A 181 11.90 -16.72 -1.47
CA SER A 181 12.65 -15.57 -2.02
C SER A 181 12.35 -15.35 -3.50
N LEU A 182 12.31 -16.43 -4.28
CA LEU A 182 11.99 -16.38 -5.71
C LEU A 182 10.55 -15.94 -5.94
N GLY A 183 9.59 -16.43 -5.13
CA GLY A 183 8.21 -15.96 -5.17
C GLY A 183 8.07 -14.46 -4.90
N LEU A 184 8.84 -13.94 -3.93
CA LEU A 184 8.86 -12.50 -3.64
C LEU A 184 9.45 -11.72 -4.83
N ILE A 185 10.62 -12.13 -5.34
CA ILE A 185 11.25 -11.50 -6.51
C ILE A 185 10.30 -11.50 -7.71
N GLY A 186 9.64 -12.63 -7.99
CA GLY A 186 8.65 -12.76 -9.05
C GLY A 186 7.49 -11.78 -8.90
N SER A 187 7.05 -11.49 -7.67
CA SER A 187 6.04 -10.46 -7.41
C SER A 187 6.52 -9.05 -7.78
N TYR A 188 7.77 -8.69 -7.46
CA TYR A 188 8.34 -7.40 -7.86
C TYR A 188 8.58 -7.32 -9.37
N ILE A 189 9.07 -8.40 -10.01
CA ILE A 189 9.23 -8.46 -11.46
C ILE A 189 7.87 -8.31 -12.16
N GLY A 190 6.81 -8.95 -11.65
CA GLY A 190 5.46 -8.78 -12.18
C GLY A 190 4.98 -7.33 -12.12
N ARG A 191 5.29 -6.60 -11.04
CA ARG A 191 4.99 -5.17 -10.91
C ARG A 191 5.76 -4.33 -11.92
N ILE A 192 7.06 -4.58 -12.06
CA ILE A 192 7.89 -3.91 -13.08
C ILE A 192 7.30 -4.19 -14.46
N TYR A 193 6.96 -5.45 -14.75
CA TYR A 193 6.33 -5.85 -16.01
C TYR A 193 5.03 -5.10 -16.28
N ASP A 194 4.17 -4.94 -15.29
CA ASP A 194 2.93 -4.17 -15.46
C ASP A 194 3.21 -2.69 -15.75
N GLU A 195 4.16 -2.06 -15.06
CA GLU A 195 4.52 -0.64 -15.32
C GLU A 195 5.12 -0.44 -16.72
N ILE A 196 5.96 -1.36 -17.22
CA ILE A 196 6.58 -1.27 -18.56
C ILE A 196 5.66 -1.70 -19.71
N LYS A 197 4.56 -2.43 -19.45
CA LYS A 197 3.68 -3.03 -20.49
C LYS A 197 3.09 -2.02 -21.49
N GLY A 198 3.08 -0.73 -21.18
CA GLY A 198 2.64 0.32 -22.13
C GLY A 198 1.13 0.43 -22.33
N ARG A 199 0.31 -0.53 -21.84
CA ARG A 199 -1.13 -0.56 -22.11
C ARG A 199 -1.89 0.58 -21.40
N PRO A 200 -2.71 1.39 -22.10
CA PRO A 200 -3.46 2.47 -21.48
C PRO A 200 -4.40 1.94 -20.38
N ARG A 201 -4.63 2.76 -19.34
CA ARG A 201 -5.38 2.36 -18.13
C ARG A 201 -6.85 2.07 -18.40
N TYR A 202 -7.42 2.81 -19.34
CA TYR A 202 -8.77 2.62 -19.85
C TYR A 202 -8.82 3.11 -21.30
N LEU A 203 -9.80 2.61 -22.03
CA LEU A 203 -10.18 3.14 -23.33
C LEU A 203 -11.59 3.69 -23.19
N VAL A 204 -11.81 4.90 -23.69
CA VAL A 204 -13.13 5.53 -23.66
C VAL A 204 -13.93 4.97 -24.84
N SER A 205 -15.04 4.29 -24.55
CA SER A 205 -15.91 3.73 -25.58
C SER A 205 -16.88 4.78 -26.14
N GLU A 206 -17.41 5.63 -25.28
CA GLU A 206 -18.42 6.63 -25.63
C GLU A 206 -18.33 7.80 -24.64
N ILE A 207 -18.64 9.01 -25.12
CA ILE A 207 -18.67 10.23 -24.29
C ILE A 207 -20.07 10.85 -24.44
N ALA A 208 -20.87 10.77 -23.39
CA ALA A 208 -22.12 11.51 -23.30
C ALA A 208 -21.83 12.93 -22.81
N THR A 209 -22.17 13.93 -23.61
CA THR A 209 -22.07 15.35 -23.22
C THR A 209 -23.45 15.85 -22.85
N SER A 210 -23.58 16.52 -21.70
CA SER A 210 -24.82 17.21 -21.33
C SER A 210 -24.76 18.66 -21.81
N ASP A 211 -25.81 19.14 -22.48
CA ASP A 211 -25.92 20.55 -22.92
C ASP A 211 -26.21 21.54 -21.77
N ILE A 212 -26.30 21.05 -20.52
CA ILE A 212 -26.44 21.92 -19.35
C ILE A 212 -25.12 22.68 -19.16
N PRO A 213 -25.10 24.02 -19.32
CA PRO A 213 -23.88 24.79 -19.13
C PRO A 213 -23.40 24.62 -17.69
N PHE A 214 -22.22 24.03 -17.50
CA PHE A 214 -21.53 24.14 -16.22
C PHE A 214 -21.31 25.63 -15.97
N ALA A 215 -21.80 26.15 -14.84
CA ALA A 215 -21.54 27.52 -14.38
C ALA A 215 -20.05 27.67 -14.04
N SER A 216 -19.20 27.68 -15.05
CA SER A 216 -17.78 27.96 -14.93
C SER A 216 -17.60 29.47 -14.95
N GLY A 217 -17.10 30.02 -13.85
CA GLY A 217 -16.51 31.35 -13.86
C GLY A 217 -15.46 31.41 -14.97
N GLN A 218 -15.60 32.39 -15.84
CA GLN A 218 -14.82 32.55 -17.07
C GLN A 218 -13.31 32.42 -16.83
N LYS A 219 -12.67 31.50 -17.56
CA LYS A 219 -11.37 31.75 -18.19
C LYS A 219 -11.42 31.23 -19.62
N LYS A 220 -11.70 32.14 -20.55
CA LYS A 220 -11.43 31.94 -21.98
C LYS A 220 -9.93 31.73 -22.14
N SER A 221 -9.49 30.50 -22.34
CA SER A 221 -8.21 30.23 -22.99
C SER A 221 -8.50 30.06 -24.47
N THR A 222 -8.17 31.09 -25.24
CA THR A 222 -8.21 31.09 -26.70
C THR A 222 -7.33 29.98 -27.25
N SER A 223 -7.93 29.17 -28.13
CA SER A 223 -7.22 28.31 -29.06
C SER A 223 -6.20 29.12 -29.88
N ARG A 224 -5.00 28.57 -30.05
CA ARG A 224 -4.16 28.84 -31.22
C ARG A 224 -3.68 27.51 -31.76
N THR A 225 -4.18 27.25 -32.97
CA THR A 225 -3.59 26.55 -34.13
C THR A 225 -2.27 25.85 -33.93
#